data_AF-A0A540LR06-F1
#
_entry.id   AF-A0A540LR06-F1
#
_cell.length_a   1.000
_cell.length_b   1.000
_cell.length_c   1.000
_cell.angle_alpha   90.00
_cell.angle_beta   90.00
_cell.angle_gamma   90.00
#
_symmetry.space_group_name_H-M   'P 1'
#
loop_
_entity.id
_entity.type
_entity.pdbx_description
1 polymer ?
#
loop_
_entity_poly.entity_id
_entity_poly.type
_entity_poly.pdbx_seq_one_letter_code
_entity_poly.pdbx_strand_id
1 'polypeptide(L)'
;MGDWELHLRTLSSSARDSNVANDPASDSSLLQSVKKLYELCKAENSEDLVARVYTQINKLFQRSVASLSQSRTSIGLLLLAILQFYLDFGEMVLHDADPSLRTFFRSCLSREFADPVVAESTLEFLNVNKKKLLTSFPTLLPQVVEVLSNCGGVFMYCNTQIHL
;
A
#
# COMPACT_ATOMS: atom_id res chain seq x y z
N MET A 1 -4.35 27.02 -7.63
CA MET A 1 -4.94 25.67 -7.47
C MET A 1 -3.82 24.79 -6.97
N GLY A 2 -3.91 24.30 -5.74
CA GLY A 2 -2.80 23.60 -5.08
C GLY A 2 -2.54 22.26 -5.76
N ASP A 3 -1.26 21.88 -5.93
CA ASP A 3 -0.84 20.61 -6.55
C ASP A 3 -1.55 19.39 -5.91
N TRP A 4 -1.75 19.42 -4.58
CA TRP A 4 -2.50 18.39 -3.84
C TRP A 4 -3.98 18.29 -4.24
N GLU A 5 -4.65 19.39 -4.64
CA GLU A 5 -6.07 19.37 -5.03
C GLU A 5 -6.29 18.58 -6.31
N LEU A 6 -5.33 18.65 -7.25
CA LEU A 6 -5.34 17.88 -8.49
C LEU A 6 -5.22 16.39 -8.18
N HIS A 7 -4.27 16.01 -7.33
CA HIS A 7 -4.11 14.61 -6.93
C HIS A 7 -5.31 14.08 -6.15
N LEU A 8 -5.90 14.86 -5.23
CA LEU A 8 -7.13 14.47 -4.55
C LEU A 8 -8.30 14.28 -5.52
N ARG A 9 -8.39 15.10 -6.58
CA ARG A 9 -9.39 14.95 -7.63
C ARG A 9 -9.16 13.65 -8.40
N THR A 10 -7.91 13.30 -8.73
CA THR A 10 -7.57 12.02 -9.37
C THR A 10 -7.99 10.83 -8.49
N LEU A 11 -7.66 10.85 -7.20
CA LEU A 11 -8.11 9.83 -6.25
C LEU A 11 -9.64 9.73 -6.22
N SER A 12 -10.33 10.87 -6.15
CA SER A 12 -11.80 10.94 -6.10
C SER A 12 -12.49 10.51 -7.40
N SER A 13 -11.89 10.80 -8.56
CA SER A 13 -12.42 10.39 -9.87
C SER A 13 -12.21 8.91 -10.09
N SER A 14 -11.01 8.42 -9.76
CA SER A 14 -10.73 6.99 -9.75
C SER A 14 -11.70 6.29 -8.82
N ALA A 15 -12.13 6.90 -7.71
CA ALA A 15 -13.12 6.40 -6.75
C ALA A 15 -14.52 6.15 -7.34
N ARG A 16 -14.88 6.84 -8.44
CA ARG A 16 -16.21 6.80 -9.07
C ARG A 16 -16.28 5.88 -10.28
N ASP A 17 -15.22 5.83 -11.10
CA ASP A 17 -15.21 5.00 -12.31
C ASP A 17 -14.77 3.57 -11.99
N SER A 18 -15.75 2.72 -11.68
CA SER A 18 -15.59 1.26 -11.57
C SER A 18 -15.86 0.54 -12.90
N ASN A 19 -15.90 1.27 -14.03
CA ASN A 19 -16.13 0.66 -15.34
C ASN A 19 -14.83 0.11 -15.93
N VAL A 20 -14.88 -1.18 -16.24
CA VAL A 20 -13.82 -2.14 -16.59
C VAL A 20 -13.18 -1.88 -17.98
N ALA A 21 -12.94 -0.63 -18.36
CA ALA A 21 -12.25 -0.30 -19.60
C ALA A 21 -11.60 1.08 -19.50
N ASN A 22 -10.32 1.13 -19.11
CA ASN A 22 -9.34 1.98 -19.82
C ASN A 22 -7.91 1.79 -19.28
N ASP A 23 -7.09 1.24 -20.18
CA ASP A 23 -5.69 1.60 -20.46
C ASP A 23 -4.61 1.37 -19.37
N PRO A 24 -3.50 0.63 -19.66
CA PRO A 24 -2.38 0.43 -18.73
C PRO A 24 -1.64 1.71 -18.28
N ALA A 25 -2.02 2.89 -18.77
CA ALA A 25 -1.56 4.18 -18.25
C ALA A 25 -2.32 4.65 -16.99
N SER A 26 -3.52 4.12 -16.72
CA SER A 26 -4.41 4.55 -15.63
C SER A 26 -3.88 4.17 -14.24
N ASP A 27 -3.28 2.98 -14.11
CA ASP A 27 -2.72 2.49 -12.83
C ASP A 27 -1.49 3.30 -12.39
N SER A 28 -0.67 3.78 -13.34
CA SER A 28 0.48 4.65 -13.03
C SER A 28 0.03 6.00 -12.48
N SER A 29 -0.97 6.65 -13.09
CA SER A 29 -1.40 7.99 -12.67
C SER A 29 -1.95 8.03 -11.24
N LEU A 30 -2.65 6.97 -10.82
CA LEU A 30 -3.21 6.83 -9.49
C LEU A 30 -2.11 6.55 -8.45
N LEU A 31 -1.21 5.60 -8.73
CA LEU A 31 -0.06 5.32 -7.89
C LEU A 31 0.82 6.57 -7.71
N GLN A 32 1.11 7.29 -8.80
CA GLN A 32 1.88 8.53 -8.74
C GLN A 32 1.17 9.61 -7.92
N SER A 33 -0.17 9.70 -8.02
CA SER A 33 -0.94 10.64 -7.20
C SER A 33 -0.87 10.31 -5.71
N VAL A 34 -0.95 9.03 -5.33
CA VAL A 34 -0.76 8.60 -3.94
C VAL A 34 0.65 8.94 -3.45
N LYS A 35 1.69 8.63 -4.24
CA LYS A 35 3.07 8.96 -3.90
C LYS A 35 3.28 10.47 -3.74
N LYS A 36 2.74 11.28 -4.64
CA LYS A 36 2.87 12.74 -4.56
C LYS A 36 2.14 13.32 -3.34
N LEU A 37 0.95 12.81 -3.02
CA LEU A 37 0.24 13.20 -1.81
C LEU A 37 0.99 12.81 -0.54
N TYR A 38 1.62 11.63 -0.53
CA TYR A 38 2.51 11.22 0.56
C TYR A 38 3.67 12.22 0.74
N GLU A 39 4.36 12.58 -0.34
CA GLU A 39 5.47 13.55 -0.28
C GLU A 39 5.00 14.94 0.20
N LEU A 40 3.82 15.39 -0.22
CA LEU A 40 3.25 16.66 0.23
C LEU A 40 2.90 16.61 1.73
N CYS A 41 2.28 15.52 2.20
CA CYS A 41 2.02 15.33 3.63
C CYS A 41 3.31 15.34 4.45
N LYS A 42 4.38 14.73 3.93
CA LYS A 42 5.69 14.68 4.57
C LYS A 42 6.39 16.03 4.59
N ALA A 43 6.27 16.80 3.52
CA ALA A 43 6.91 18.12 3.37
C ALA A 43 6.20 19.20 4.18
N GLU A 44 4.86 19.24 4.16
CA GLU A 44 4.08 20.25 4.88
C GLU A 44 3.94 19.94 6.37
N ASN A 45 4.01 18.66 6.76
CA ASN A 45 3.85 18.18 8.14
C ASN A 45 2.60 18.77 8.84
N SER A 46 1.51 18.90 8.07
CA SER A 46 0.26 19.49 8.53
C SER A 46 -0.76 18.41 8.86
N GLU A 47 -1.23 18.37 10.13
CA GLU A 47 -2.26 17.42 10.58
C GLU A 47 -3.57 17.55 9.77
N ASP A 48 -4.00 18.78 9.44
CA ASP A 48 -5.19 19.02 8.62
C ASP A 48 -5.08 18.40 7.23
N LEU A 49 -3.97 18.66 6.52
CA LEU A 49 -3.70 18.07 5.21
C LEU A 49 -3.71 16.54 5.29
N VAL A 50 -3.01 15.97 6.29
CA VAL A 50 -2.94 14.51 6.49
C VAL A 50 -4.32 13.92 6.70
N ALA A 51 -5.18 14.53 7.53
CA ALA A 51 -6.54 14.05 7.76
C ALA A 51 -7.41 14.07 6.49
N ARG A 52 -7.26 15.11 5.66
CA ARG A 52 -7.98 15.25 4.38
C ARG A 52 -7.52 14.23 3.35
N VAL A 53 -6.21 14.03 3.23
CA VAL A 53 -5.61 13.03 2.34
C VAL A 53 -5.97 11.61 2.81
N TYR A 54 -5.82 11.34 4.10
CA TYR A 54 -6.18 10.05 4.72
C TYR A 54 -7.61 9.62 4.38
N THR A 55 -8.58 10.55 4.45
CA THR A 55 -9.97 10.24 4.13
C THR A 55 -10.13 9.67 2.71
N GLN A 56 -9.38 10.19 1.74
CA GLN A 56 -9.42 9.72 0.36
C GLN A 56 -8.62 8.43 0.17
N ILE A 57 -7.44 8.34 0.81
CA ILE A 57 -6.59 7.14 0.80
C ILE A 57 -7.32 5.94 1.40
N ASN A 58 -8.02 6.11 2.52
CA ASN A 58 -8.75 5.02 3.17
C ASN A 58 -9.91 4.52 2.30
N LYS A 59 -10.67 5.42 1.68
CA LYS A 59 -11.71 5.04 0.71
C LYS A 59 -11.14 4.28 -0.47
N LEU A 60 -9.98 4.72 -0.96
CA LEU A 60 -9.30 4.05 -2.06
C LEU A 60 -8.87 2.63 -1.65
N PHE A 61 -8.25 2.46 -0.49
CA PHE A 61 -7.84 1.16 0.04
C PHE A 61 -8.99 0.16 0.14
N GLN A 62 -10.08 0.55 0.81
CA GLN A 62 -11.22 -0.34 1.04
C GLN A 62 -11.82 -0.85 -0.28
N ARG A 63 -11.88 0.03 -1.28
CA ARG A 63 -12.41 -0.32 -2.59
C ARG A 63 -11.45 -1.18 -3.40
N SER A 64 -10.16 -0.85 -3.39
CA SER A 64 -9.10 -1.66 -4.01
C SER A 64 -9.11 -3.09 -3.43
N VAL A 65 -9.28 -3.23 -2.12
CA VAL A 65 -9.44 -4.54 -1.48
C VAL A 65 -10.73 -5.23 -1.92
N ALA A 66 -11.85 -4.52 -1.96
CA ALA A 66 -13.13 -5.09 -2.39
C ALA A 66 -13.10 -5.58 -3.86
N SER A 67 -12.33 -4.92 -4.72
CA SER A 67 -12.17 -5.31 -6.13
C SER A 67 -11.07 -6.34 -6.38
N LEU A 68 -10.28 -6.74 -5.36
CA LEU A 68 -9.18 -7.70 -5.52
C LEU A 68 -9.64 -8.93 -6.30
N SER A 69 -10.76 -9.54 -5.94
CA SER A 69 -11.25 -10.79 -6.55
C SER A 69 -11.68 -10.65 -8.02
N GLN A 70 -11.99 -9.42 -8.46
CA GLN A 70 -12.53 -9.13 -9.78
C GLN A 70 -11.51 -8.44 -10.71
N SER A 71 -10.48 -7.82 -10.14
CA SER A 71 -9.48 -7.08 -10.91
C SER A 71 -8.55 -8.02 -11.68
N ARG A 72 -8.27 -7.65 -12.93
CA ARG A 72 -7.23 -8.26 -13.77
C ARG A 72 -5.92 -7.45 -13.76
N THR A 73 -5.90 -6.28 -13.13
CA THR A 73 -4.72 -5.42 -13.02
C THR A 73 -4.02 -5.62 -11.68
N SER A 74 -2.69 -5.51 -11.65
CA SER A 74 -1.91 -5.60 -10.41
C SER A 74 -2.15 -4.36 -9.55
N ILE A 75 -2.70 -4.52 -8.36
CA ILE A 75 -2.95 -3.41 -7.44
C ILE A 75 -1.95 -3.38 -6.29
N GLY A 76 -1.05 -4.36 -6.23
CA GLY A 76 -0.10 -4.55 -5.14
C GLY A 76 0.77 -3.33 -4.87
N LEU A 77 1.29 -2.68 -5.92
CA LEU A 77 2.09 -1.45 -5.77
C LEU A 77 1.29 -0.28 -5.21
N LEU A 78 0.01 -0.15 -5.60
CA LEU A 78 -0.88 0.87 -5.05
C LEU A 78 -1.17 0.60 -3.59
N LEU A 79 -1.50 -0.64 -3.23
CA LEU A 79 -1.75 -1.02 -1.84
C LEU A 79 -0.51 -0.83 -0.97
N LEU A 80 0.69 -1.19 -1.45
CA LEU A 80 1.94 -0.93 -0.74
C LEU A 80 2.16 0.56 -0.48
N ALA A 81 1.92 1.42 -1.47
CA ALA A 81 2.03 2.87 -1.28
C ALA A 81 1.04 3.40 -0.24
N ILE A 82 -0.18 2.86 -0.21
CA ILE A 82 -1.18 3.20 0.81
C ILE A 82 -0.77 2.69 2.20
N LEU A 83 -0.24 1.47 2.30
CA LEU A 83 0.25 0.94 3.57
C LEU A 83 1.43 1.76 4.11
N GLN A 84 2.32 2.25 3.25
CA GLN A 84 3.38 3.17 3.66
C GLN A 84 2.79 4.45 4.24
N PHE A 85 1.75 5.01 3.62
CA PHE A 85 1.04 6.17 4.15
C PHE A 85 0.47 5.90 5.55
N TYR A 86 -0.16 4.74 5.77
CA TYR A 86 -0.68 4.38 7.11
C TYR A 86 0.42 4.21 8.14
N LEU A 87 1.55 3.60 7.77
CA LEU A 87 2.66 3.44 8.72
C LEU A 87 3.21 4.78 9.14
N ASP A 88 3.33 5.75 8.23
CA ASP A 88 3.98 7.03 8.53
C ASP A 88 3.05 8.07 9.15
N PHE A 89 1.78 8.09 8.75
CA PHE A 89 0.82 9.10 9.18
C PHE A 89 -0.31 8.55 10.06
N GLY A 90 -0.42 7.23 10.23
CA GLY A 90 -1.54 6.60 10.93
C GLY A 90 -1.69 7.08 12.38
N GLU A 91 -0.59 7.35 13.07
CA GLU A 91 -0.62 7.88 14.44
C GLU A 91 -1.30 9.25 14.50
N MET A 92 -1.03 10.13 13.53
CA MET A 92 -1.58 11.48 13.45
C MET A 92 -3.10 11.49 13.21
N VAL A 93 -3.65 10.42 12.61
CA VAL A 93 -5.07 10.27 12.31
C VAL A 93 -5.74 9.14 13.11
N LEU A 94 -5.06 8.63 14.14
CA LEU A 94 -5.53 7.53 14.98
C LEU A 94 -5.98 6.29 14.18
N HIS A 95 -5.30 6.02 13.07
CA HIS A 95 -5.58 4.86 12.22
C HIS A 95 -4.81 3.63 12.69
N ASP A 96 -5.53 2.54 12.93
CA ASP A 96 -4.94 1.22 13.15
C ASP A 96 -4.64 0.55 11.81
N ALA A 97 -3.34 0.41 11.49
CA ALA A 97 -2.87 -0.18 10.25
C ALA A 97 -2.87 -1.73 10.26
N ASP A 98 -3.03 -2.39 11.41
CA ASP A 98 -2.92 -3.86 11.52
C ASP A 98 -3.91 -4.60 10.60
N PRO A 99 -5.22 -4.24 10.53
CA PRO A 99 -6.16 -4.90 9.65
C PRO A 99 -5.82 -4.71 8.16
N SER A 100 -5.32 -3.54 7.79
CA SER A 100 -4.92 -3.22 6.42
C SER A 100 -3.69 -4.02 6.00
N LEU A 101 -2.68 -4.10 6.88
CA LEU A 101 -1.48 -4.91 6.64
C LEU A 101 -1.84 -6.39 6.47
N ARG A 102 -2.63 -6.95 7.40
CA ARG A 102 -3.10 -8.35 7.32
C ARG A 102 -3.82 -8.65 6.01
N THR A 103 -4.71 -7.75 5.61
CA THR A 103 -5.47 -7.87 4.36
C THR A 103 -4.53 -7.92 3.15
N PHE A 104 -3.52 -7.04 3.11
CA PHE A 104 -2.54 -7.04 2.02
C PHE A 104 -1.75 -8.35 1.95
N PHE A 105 -1.11 -8.78 3.05
CA PHE A 105 -0.27 -9.98 3.05
C PHE A 105 -1.09 -11.24 2.74
N ARG A 106 -2.30 -11.36 3.27
CA ARG A 106 -3.14 -12.56 3.09
C ARG A 106 -3.83 -12.60 1.73
N SER A 107 -4.35 -11.48 1.24
CA SER A 107 -5.26 -11.46 0.09
C SER A 107 -4.61 -10.93 -1.20
N CYS A 108 -3.76 -9.89 -1.10
CA CYS A 108 -3.13 -9.29 -2.28
C CYS A 108 -1.80 -9.99 -2.59
N LEU A 109 -0.89 -10.03 -1.63
CA LEU A 109 0.46 -10.56 -1.86
C LEU A 109 0.41 -12.03 -2.28
N SER A 110 -0.44 -12.84 -1.65
CA SER A 110 -0.62 -14.27 -2.01
C SER A 110 -0.98 -14.50 -3.49
N ARG A 111 -1.55 -13.50 -4.17
CA ARG A 111 -1.96 -13.57 -5.58
C ARG A 111 -0.98 -12.87 -6.51
N GLU A 112 -0.40 -11.77 -6.06
CA GLU A 112 0.43 -10.90 -6.90
C GLU A 112 1.94 -11.15 -6.74
N PHE A 113 2.38 -12.01 -5.80
CA PHE A 113 3.81 -12.28 -5.57
C PHE A 113 4.53 -12.90 -6.77
N ALA A 114 3.80 -13.49 -7.73
CA ALA A 114 4.40 -13.97 -8.97
C ALA A 114 4.95 -12.82 -9.85
N ASP A 115 4.49 -11.58 -9.62
CA ASP A 115 5.04 -10.39 -10.25
C ASP A 115 6.35 -9.97 -9.54
N PRO A 116 7.51 -9.99 -10.24
CA PRO A 116 8.79 -9.65 -9.64
C PRO A 116 8.84 -8.20 -9.12
N VAL A 117 8.13 -7.26 -9.75
CA VAL A 117 8.10 -5.85 -9.32
C VAL A 117 7.37 -5.71 -7.99
N VAL A 118 6.27 -6.45 -7.82
CA VAL A 118 5.50 -6.48 -6.56
C VAL A 118 6.31 -7.17 -5.46
N ALA A 119 6.98 -8.29 -5.78
CA ALA A 119 7.82 -9.01 -4.83
C ALA A 119 8.98 -8.12 -4.32
N GLU A 120 9.72 -7.48 -5.22
CA GLU A 120 10.83 -6.59 -4.90
C GLU A 120 10.36 -5.39 -4.05
N SER A 121 9.30 -4.70 -4.48
CA SER A 121 8.74 -3.56 -3.75
C SER A 121 8.24 -3.96 -2.36
N THR A 122 7.70 -5.18 -2.22
CA THR A 122 7.25 -5.70 -0.92
C THR A 122 8.44 -5.96 0.00
N LEU A 123 9.52 -6.55 -0.51
CA LEU A 123 10.74 -6.77 0.28
C LEU A 123 11.38 -5.47 0.72
N GLU A 124 11.44 -4.47 -0.17
CA GLU A 124 11.91 -3.13 0.17
C GLU A 124 11.03 -2.51 1.27
N PHE A 125 9.71 -2.56 1.13
CA PHE A 125 8.76 -2.09 2.16
C PHE A 125 9.00 -2.76 3.51
N LEU A 126 9.17 -4.09 3.53
CA LEU A 126 9.45 -4.84 4.76
C LEU A 126 10.78 -4.43 5.40
N ASN A 127 11.82 -4.23 4.59
CA ASN A 127 13.14 -3.85 5.07
C ASN A 127 13.15 -2.43 5.65
N VAL A 128 12.58 -1.46 4.95
CA VAL A 128 12.49 -0.06 5.39
C VAL A 128 11.69 0.05 6.69
N ASN A 129 10.58 -0.69 6.79
CA ASN A 129 9.67 -0.61 7.93
C ASN A 129 9.93 -1.64 9.02
N LYS A 130 10.99 -2.46 8.90
CA LYS A 130 11.27 -3.62 9.77
C LYS A 130 11.10 -3.28 11.25
N LYS A 131 11.72 -2.20 11.72
CA LYS A 131 11.65 -1.80 13.13
C LYS A 131 10.21 -1.54 13.58
N LYS A 132 9.44 -0.75 12.81
CA LYS A 132 8.04 -0.40 13.11
C LYS A 132 7.14 -1.63 13.07
N LEU A 133 7.36 -2.53 12.10
CA LEU A 133 6.64 -3.80 11.99
C LEU A 133 6.91 -4.72 13.19
N LEU A 134 8.17 -4.88 13.59
CA LEU A 134 8.56 -5.70 14.74
C LEU A 134 7.97 -5.16 16.06
N THR A 135 7.97 -3.85 16.26
CA THR A 135 7.53 -3.24 17.53
C THR A 135 6.02 -3.09 17.62
N SER A 136 5.37 -2.66 16.55
CA SER A 136 3.96 -2.25 16.57
C SER A 136 3.02 -3.34 16.04
N PHE A 137 3.53 -4.29 15.25
CA PHE A 137 2.74 -5.35 14.61
C PHE A 137 3.37 -6.76 14.79
N PRO A 138 3.72 -7.18 16.02
CA PRO A 138 4.47 -8.42 16.25
C PRO A 138 3.73 -9.69 15.78
N THR A 139 2.40 -9.65 15.72
CA THR A 139 1.56 -10.77 15.27
C THR A 139 1.46 -10.89 13.74
N LEU A 140 1.98 -9.90 13.00
CA LEU A 140 2.02 -9.89 11.54
C LEU A 140 3.17 -10.74 10.99
N LEU A 141 4.29 -10.84 11.73
CA LEU A 141 5.51 -11.51 11.27
C LEU A 141 5.32 -12.98 10.91
N PRO A 142 4.63 -13.81 11.72
CA PRO A 142 4.41 -15.20 11.36
C PRO A 142 3.67 -15.35 10.02
N GLN A 143 2.73 -14.44 9.73
CA GLN A 143 1.97 -14.45 8.49
C GLN A 143 2.82 -14.03 7.29
N VAL A 144 3.71 -13.04 7.46
CA VAL A 144 4.64 -12.61 6.40
C VAL A 144 5.60 -13.74 6.04
N VAL A 145 6.15 -14.42 7.04
CA VAL A 145 7.06 -15.56 6.83
C VAL A 145 6.34 -16.72 6.14
N GLU A 146 5.11 -17.02 6.53
CA GLU A 146 4.29 -18.08 5.90
C GLU A 146 4.02 -17.78 4.43
N VAL A 147 3.56 -16.56 4.10
CA VAL A 147 3.27 -16.16 2.72
C VAL A 147 4.54 -16.20 1.87
N LEU A 148 5.65 -15.66 2.36
CA LEU A 148 6.90 -15.62 1.60
C LEU A 148 7.51 -17.01 1.42
N SER A 149 7.34 -17.91 2.39
CA SER A 149 7.77 -19.30 2.25
C SER A 149 6.93 -20.03 1.18
N ASN A 150 5.62 -19.81 1.17
CA ASN A 150 4.69 -20.45 0.23
C ASN A 150 4.78 -19.91 -1.20
N CYS A 151 5.19 -18.66 -1.38
CA CYS A 151 5.32 -18.05 -2.71
C CYS A 151 6.71 -18.25 -3.35
N GLY A 152 7.52 -19.20 -2.87
CA GLY A 152 8.87 -19.47 -3.39
C GLY A 152 9.96 -18.50 -2.89
N GLY A 153 9.59 -17.59 -1.99
CA GLY A 153 10.46 -16.57 -1.40
C GLY A 153 11.49 -17.07 -0.40
N VAL A 154 11.56 -18.38 -0.10
CA VAL A 154 12.66 -18.97 0.68
C VAL A 154 14.02 -18.64 0.04
N PHE A 155 14.10 -18.56 -1.29
CA PHE A 155 15.32 -18.17 -1.99
C PHE A 155 15.72 -16.69 -1.80
N MET A 156 14.76 -15.78 -1.55
CA MET A 156 15.05 -14.37 -1.27
C MET A 156 15.25 -14.09 0.22
N TYR A 157 14.53 -14.78 1.11
CA TYR A 157 14.71 -14.69 2.56
C TYR A 157 16.08 -15.24 3.00
N CYS A 158 16.63 -16.23 2.30
CA CYS A 158 17.99 -16.73 2.56
C CYS A 158 19.10 -15.83 1.98
N ASN A 159 18.85 -15.08 0.90
CA ASN A 159 19.87 -14.24 0.26
C ASN A 159 19.89 -12.80 0.83
N THR A 160 18.76 -12.34 1.34
CA THR A 160 18.62 -11.04 2.00
C THR A 160 18.49 -11.31 3.50
N GLN A 161 19.52 -11.01 4.29
CA GLN A 161 19.56 -11.25 5.73
C GLN A 161 18.45 -10.50 6.52
N ILE A 162 17.20 -10.94 6.39
CA ILE A 162 16.13 -10.57 7.32
C ILE A 162 16.20 -11.58 8.46
N HIS A 163 17.20 -11.42 9.33
CA HIS A 163 17.16 -12.03 10.65
C HIS A 163 16.02 -11.34 11.42
N LEU A 164 14.85 -11.97 11.44
CA LEU A 164 13.77 -11.67 12.39
C LEU A 164 14.21 -12.11 13.79
#